data_AF-A0A9E3TXS9-F1
#
_entry.id   AF-A0A9E3TXS9-F1
#
_cell.length_a   1.000
_cell.length_b   1.000
_cell.length_c   1.000
_cell.angle_alpha   90.00
_cell.angle_beta   90.00
_cell.angle_gamma   90.00
#
_symmetry.space_group_name_H-M   'P 1'
#
loop_
_entity.id
_entity.type
_entity.pdbx_description
1 polymer ?
#
loop_
_entity_poly.entity_id
_entity_poly.type
_entity_poly.pdbx_seq_one_letter_code
_entity_poly.pdbx_strand_id
1 'polypeptide(L)' 'YVQSHTIDTPLNEGLRQSRGMMPAYDGVAEVWFESEQDLIEAMSSPAGQQLGEALLKDEGNFIDHARSTAFIVEEREL' A
#
# COMPACT_ATOMS: atom_id res chain seq x y z
N TYR A 1 -8.94 -4.28 3.57
CA TYR A 1 -7.52 -4.61 3.39
C TYR A 1 -7.40 -5.60 2.26
N VAL A 2 -6.69 -5.25 1.20
CA VAL A 2 -6.38 -6.12 0.05
C VAL A 2 -4.89 -6.03 -0.21
N GLN A 3 -4.25 -7.17 -0.47
CA GLN A 3 -2.85 -7.24 -0.89
C GLN A 3 -2.79 -7.94 -2.25
N SER A 4 -2.09 -7.32 -3.20
CA SER A 4 -1.88 -7.84 -4.54
C SER A 4 -0.39 -7.91 -4.83
N HIS A 5 0.09 -9.07 -5.27
CA HIS A 5 1.48 -9.26 -5.67
C HIS A 5 1.67 -8.96 -7.15
N THR A 6 2.82 -8.36 -7.49
CA THR A 6 3.19 -8.13 -8.87
C THR A 6 3.40 -9.45 -9.60
N ILE A 7 2.80 -9.60 -10.77
CA ILE A 7 3.02 -10.75 -11.63
C ILE A 7 4.26 -10.53 -12.51
N ASP A 8 5.21 -11.48 -12.47
CA ASP A 8 6.41 -11.47 -13.30
C ASP A 8 6.13 -12.18 -14.63
N THR A 9 5.60 -11.43 -15.59
CA THR A 9 5.30 -11.93 -16.94
C THR A 9 5.71 -10.91 -18.00
N PRO A 10 5.99 -11.35 -19.25
CA PRO A 10 6.32 -10.43 -20.35
C PRO A 10 5.25 -9.36 -20.61
N LEU A 11 3.98 -9.64 -20.26
CA LEU A 11 2.89 -8.67 -20.38
C LEU A 11 3.11 -7.44 -19.49
N ASN A 12 3.52 -7.66 -18.24
CA ASN A 12 3.72 -6.60 -17.28
C ASN A 12 4.92 -5.71 -17.65
N GLU A 13 6.00 -6.35 -18.12
CA GLU A 13 7.18 -5.63 -18.62
C GLU A 13 6.88 -4.84 -19.89
N GLY A 14 6.09 -5.41 -20.81
CA GLY A 14 5.63 -4.70 -22.02
C GLY A 14 4.81 -3.45 -21.69
N LEU A 15 3.89 -3.53 -20.73
CA LEU A 15 3.12 -2.38 -20.25
C LEU A 15 4.04 -1.27 -19.73
N ARG A 16 4.99 -1.63 -18.87
CA ARG A 16 5.95 -0.69 -18.27
C ARG A 16 6.80 0.01 -19.33
N GLN A 17 7.43 -0.76 -20.23
CA GLN A 17 8.33 -0.24 -21.26
C GLN A 17 7.60 0.66 -22.26
N SER A 18 6.37 0.29 -22.66
CA SER A 18 5.61 1.02 -23.68
C SER A 18 5.32 2.48 -23.32
N ARG A 19 5.36 2.82 -22.02
CA ARG A 19 5.04 4.15 -21.48
C ARG A 19 6.21 4.80 -20.74
N GLY A 20 7.41 4.20 -20.78
CA GLY A 20 8.58 4.71 -20.05
C GLY A 20 8.37 4.75 -18.53
N MET A 21 7.61 3.79 -17.98
CA MET A 21 7.25 3.78 -16.56
C MET A 21 8.40 3.28 -15.68
N MET A 22 8.37 3.70 -14.42
CA MET A 22 9.27 3.24 -13.36
C MET A 22 9.19 1.71 -13.17
N PRO A 23 10.23 1.08 -12.57
CA PRO A 23 10.16 -0.32 -12.16
C PRO A 23 8.93 -0.61 -11.29
N ALA A 24 8.37 -1.80 -11.43
CA ALA A 24 7.26 -2.25 -10.58
C ALA A 24 7.73 -2.49 -9.14
N TYR A 25 6.83 -2.28 -8.18
CA TYR A 25 7.00 -2.75 -6.80
C TYR A 25 6.75 -4.26 -6.72
N ASP A 26 7.11 -4.89 -5.61
CA ASP A 26 6.86 -6.32 -5.38
C ASP A 26 5.36 -6.63 -5.18
N GLY A 27 4.57 -5.62 -4.80
CA GLY A 27 3.13 -5.67 -4.67
C GLY A 27 2.53 -4.34 -4.23
N VAL A 28 1.22 -4.33 -4.00
CA VAL A 28 0.46 -3.21 -3.46
C VAL A 28 -0.47 -3.70 -2.35
N ALA A 29 -0.62 -2.90 -1.30
CA ALA A 29 -1.62 -3.11 -0.26
C ALA A 29 -2.55 -1.90 -0.20
N GLU A 30 -3.85 -2.15 -0.14
CA GLU A 30 -4.89 -1.12 -0.14
C GLU A 30 -5.83 -1.31 1.06
N VAL A 31 -6.16 -0.19 1.70
CA VAL A 31 -7.04 -0.11 2.87
C VAL A 31 -7.98 1.06 2.67
N TRP A 32 -9.27 0.84 2.94
CA TRP A 32 -10.32 1.84 2.76
C TRP A 32 -10.86 2.26 4.10
N PHE A 33 -11.13 3.56 4.21
CA PHE A 33 -11.79 4.21 5.33
C PHE A 33 -12.90 5.10 4.76
N GLU A 34 -13.98 5.28 5.51
CA GLU A 34 -15.13 6.10 5.09
C GLU A 34 -14.72 7.58 4.91
N SER A 35 -13.76 8.06 5.69
CA SER A 35 -13.19 9.40 5.55
C SER A 35 -11.77 9.48 6.10
N GLU A 36 -11.05 10.56 5.76
CA GLU A 36 -9.76 10.87 6.38
C GLU A 36 -9.88 11.04 7.90
N GLN A 37 -11.00 11.58 8.38
CA GLN A 37 -11.26 11.74 9.80
C GLN A 37 -11.38 10.37 10.50
N ASP A 38 -12.10 9.42 9.90
CA ASP A 38 -12.24 8.06 10.45
C ASP A 38 -10.89 7.34 10.49
N LEU A 39 -10.03 7.55 9.49
CA LEU A 39 -8.65 7.05 9.51
C LEU A 39 -7.86 7.63 10.69
N ILE A 40 -7.90 8.95 10.88
CA ILE A 40 -7.18 9.63 11.98
C ILE A 40 -7.67 9.12 13.34
N GLU A 41 -8.98 9.00 13.53
CA GLU A 41 -9.58 8.52 14.77
C GLU A 41 -9.21 7.05 15.05
N ALA A 42 -9.32 6.20 14.03
CA ALA A 42 -8.92 4.79 14.13
C ALA A 42 -7.46 4.68 14.55
N MET A 43 -6.56 5.43 13.91
CA MET A 43 -5.12 5.37 14.15
C MET A 43 -4.68 6.03 15.45
N SER A 44 -5.44 7.00 15.95
CA SER A 44 -5.15 7.69 17.22
C SER A 44 -5.68 6.93 18.44
N SER A 45 -6.56 5.95 18.24
CA SER A 45 -7.09 5.12 19.32
C SER A 45 -6.00 4.23 19.94
N PRO A 46 -6.10 3.88 21.25
CA PRO A 46 -5.14 2.96 21.87
C PRO A 46 -5.06 1.59 21.15
N ALA A 47 -6.20 1.11 20.64
CA ALA A 47 -6.26 -0.13 19.88
C ALA A 47 -5.56 0.02 18.51
N GLY A 48 -5.75 1.15 17.83
CA GLY A 48 -5.09 1.46 16.56
C GLY A 48 -3.58 1.60 16.69
N GLN A 49 -3.10 2.23 17.77
CA GLN A 49 -1.67 2.34 18.06
C GLN A 49 -1.05 0.96 18.33
N GLN A 50 -1.70 0.12 19.15
CA GLN A 50 -1.23 -1.24 19.42
C GLN A 50 -1.22 -2.11 18.16
N LEU A 51 -2.26 -2.00 17.32
CA LEU A 51 -2.32 -2.70 16.05
C LEU A 51 -1.22 -2.20 15.10
N GLY A 52 -0.99 -0.88 15.03
CA GLY A 52 0.06 -0.28 14.21
C GLY A 52 1.46 -0.74 14.60
N GLU A 53 1.76 -0.85 15.90
CA GLU A 53 3.04 -1.41 16.36
C GLU A 53 3.20 -2.90 15.99
N ALA A 54 2.13 -3.68 16.13
CA ALA A 54 2.13 -5.09 15.76
C ALA A 54 2.33 -5.27 14.25
N LEU A 55 1.65 -4.47 13.43
CA LEU A 55 1.79 -4.47 11.98
C LEU A 55 3.21 -4.05 11.58
N LEU A 56 3.72 -2.92 12.08
CA LEU A 56 5.07 -2.45 11.74
C LEU A 56 6.15 -3.51 12.05
N LYS A 57 6.01 -4.21 13.18
CA LYS A 57 6.91 -5.31 13.54
C LYS A 57 6.80 -6.50 12.58
N ASP A 58 5.58 -6.85 12.18
CA ASP A 58 5.35 -7.96 11.26
C ASP A 58 5.84 -7.61 9.85
N GLU A 59 5.49 -6.42 9.35
CA GLU A 59 5.93 -5.87 8.08
C GLU A 59 7.46 -5.85 7.97
N GLY A 60 8.18 -5.55 9.06
CA GLY A 60 9.65 -5.59 9.07
C GLY A 60 10.25 -6.95 8.71
N ASN A 61 9.48 -8.04 8.71
CA ASN A 61 9.94 -9.36 8.28
C ASN A 61 9.90 -9.53 6.74
N PHE A 62 9.08 -8.76 6.02
CA PHE A 62 8.80 -9.02 4.59
C PHE A 62 8.65 -7.77 3.71
N ILE A 63 8.56 -6.57 4.27
CA ILE A 63 8.51 -5.28 3.57
C ILE A 63 9.82 -4.52 3.80
N ASP A 64 10.39 -4.04 2.69
CA ASP A 64 11.47 -3.06 2.73
C ASP A 64 10.88 -1.65 2.71
N HIS A 65 10.67 -1.05 3.88
CA HIS A 65 10.06 0.29 3.99
C HIS A 65 10.87 1.38 3.27
N ALA A 66 12.19 1.22 3.15
CA ALA A 66 13.04 2.22 2.48
C ALA A 66 12.86 2.23 0.96
N ARG A 67 12.40 1.11 0.37
CA ARG A 67 12.05 1.00 -1.05
C ARG A 67 10.54 1.06 -1.31
N SER A 68 9.74 1.32 -0.28
CA SER A 68 8.29 1.39 -0.34
C SER A 68 7.80 2.84 -0.51
N THR A 69 6.55 3.01 -0.89
CA THR A 69 5.87 4.31 -0.94
C THR A 69 4.46 4.14 -0.41
N ALA A 70 3.99 5.11 0.39
CA ALA A 70 2.64 5.13 0.95
C ALA A 70 2.06 6.53 0.80
N PHE A 71 0.75 6.61 0.53
CA PHE A 71 0.01 7.84 0.33
C PHE A 71 -1.48 7.58 0.53
N ILE A 72 -2.23 8.64 0.80
CA ILE A 72 -3.69 8.60 0.97
C ILE A 72 -4.32 9.16 -0.31
N VAL A 73 -5.39 8.53 -0.78
CA VAL A 73 -6.14 8.94 -1.98
C VAL A 73 -7.63 9.04 -1.69
N GLU A 74 -8.31 9.83 -2.50
CA GLU A 74 -9.76 9.91 -2.57
C GLU A 74 -10.20 9.46 -3.97
N GLU A 75 -11.15 8.52 -4.05
CA GLU A 75 -11.65 8.00 -5.31
C GLU A 75 -12.43 9.10 -6.07
N ARG A 76 -12.16 9.21 -7.39
CA ARG A 76 -12.81 10.17 -8.29
C ARG A 76 -13.33 9.41 -9.49
N GLU A 77 -14.64 9.27 -9.61
CA GLU A 77 -15.27 8.70 -10.80
C GLU A 77 -15.38 9.78 -11.90
N LEU A 78 -15.09 9.39 -13.14
CA LEU A 78 -15.19 10.24 -14.34
C LEU A 78 -16.41 9.87 -15.19
#